data_AF-A0A098S801-F1
#
_entry.id   AF-A0A098S801-F1
#
_cell.length_a   1.000
_cell.length_b   1.000
_cell.length_c   1.000
_cell.angle_alpha   90.00
_cell.angle_beta   90.00
_cell.angle_gamma   90.00
#
_symmetry.space_group_name_H-M   'P 1'
#
loop_
_entity.id
_entity.type
_entity.pdbx_description
1 polymer ?
#
loop_
_entity_poly.entity_id
_entity_poly.type
_entity_poly.pdbx_seq_one_letter_code
_entity_poly.pdbx_strand_id
1 'polypeptide(L)'
;MNTDTTAERRITFPEGHQDVVEALLVDGRFLLEGDPAFMTLKQHVDFYQAFFRESFGLSLEYHSEYAFLQSGRDSDPLSRDVCIFLGILCYELDREGYNLLEQLSFHTLEFEQVEQMFEMSSFREVLDATTNLQDAQARRNFYNRLHRRRIIERLDDQIFRFTPAHKYFLEFARSVARYNQRLAEEEE
;
A
#
# COMPACT_ATOMS: atom_id res chain seq x y z
N MET A 1 21.25 -45.61 27.07
CA MET A 1 20.13 -44.79 27.57
C MET A 1 20.15 -43.49 26.79
N ASN A 2 19.22 -43.37 25.84
CA ASN A 2 18.89 -42.10 25.21
C ASN A 2 18.11 -41.26 26.22
N THR A 3 18.49 -40.00 26.40
CA THR A 3 17.53 -38.95 26.73
C THR A 3 17.87 -37.73 25.90
N ASP A 4 16.97 -37.48 24.97
CA ASP A 4 16.81 -36.35 24.07
C ASP A 4 17.44 -35.03 24.52
N THR A 5 18.24 -34.49 23.62
CA THR A 5 18.61 -33.07 23.60
C THR A 5 17.60 -32.34 22.71
N THR A 6 16.39 -32.13 23.21
CA THR A 6 15.40 -31.25 22.56
C THR A 6 15.11 -30.12 23.52
N ALA A 7 16.08 -29.20 23.65
CA ALA A 7 15.82 -27.91 24.22
C ALA A 7 14.86 -27.19 23.25
N GLU A 8 13.56 -27.29 23.51
CA GLU A 8 12.54 -26.46 22.89
C GLU A 8 13.00 -25.00 23.00
N ARG A 9 13.42 -24.39 21.89
CA ARG A 9 13.64 -22.95 21.83
C ARG A 9 12.31 -22.30 22.15
N ARG A 10 12.13 -21.83 23.38
CA ARG A 10 11.04 -20.92 23.73
C ARG A 10 11.23 -19.66 22.89
N ILE A 11 10.44 -19.56 21.82
CA ILE A 11 10.37 -18.33 21.03
C ILE A 11 9.82 -17.27 21.97
N THR A 12 10.65 -16.29 22.29
CA THR A 12 10.25 -15.14 23.11
C THR A 12 9.76 -14.07 22.14
N PHE A 13 8.46 -13.79 22.16
CA PHE A 13 7.87 -12.76 21.30
C PHE A 13 8.06 -11.37 21.92
N PRO A 14 8.34 -10.33 21.11
CA PRO A 14 8.41 -8.95 21.59
C PRO A 14 7.10 -8.49 22.23
N GLU A 15 7.19 -7.53 23.17
CA GLU A 15 6.01 -6.85 23.71
C GLU A 15 5.31 -6.07 22.59
N GLY A 16 3.97 -6.19 22.49
CA GLY A 16 3.20 -5.63 21.36
C GLY A 16 3.21 -6.48 20.08
N HIS A 17 3.70 -7.73 20.14
CA HIS A 17 3.69 -8.65 19.00
C HIS A 17 2.30 -8.85 18.39
N GLN A 18 1.28 -8.97 19.23
CA GLN A 18 -0.09 -9.18 18.77
C GLN A 18 -0.57 -8.02 17.88
N ASP A 19 -0.30 -6.77 18.28
CA ASP A 19 -0.72 -5.59 17.51
C ASP A 19 -0.04 -5.53 16.14
N VAL A 20 1.23 -5.93 16.07
CA VAL A 20 1.99 -6.01 14.81
C VAL A 20 1.38 -7.07 13.89
N VAL A 21 1.12 -8.26 14.43
CA VAL A 21 0.54 -9.37 13.64
C VAL A 21 -0.88 -9.05 13.21
N GLU A 22 -1.70 -8.47 14.09
CA GLU A 22 -3.07 -8.06 13.76
C GLU A 22 -3.08 -7.03 12.63
N ALA A 23 -2.27 -5.97 12.74
CA ALA A 23 -2.20 -4.96 11.70
C ALA A 23 -1.69 -5.50 10.35
N LEU A 24 -0.61 -6.27 10.36
CA LEU A 24 0.05 -6.70 9.13
C LEU A 24 -0.59 -7.91 8.48
N LEU A 25 -0.96 -8.93 9.27
CA LEU A 25 -1.41 -10.21 8.77
C LEU A 25 -2.94 -10.30 8.68
N VAL A 26 -3.65 -9.79 9.69
CA VAL A 26 -5.12 -9.90 9.77
C VAL A 26 -5.76 -8.77 8.98
N ASP A 27 -5.40 -7.52 9.27
CA ASP A 27 -5.96 -6.34 8.59
C ASP A 27 -5.33 -6.13 7.20
N GLY A 28 -4.08 -6.58 7.02
CA GLY A 28 -3.32 -6.35 5.80
C GLY A 28 -3.05 -4.87 5.53
N ARG A 29 -3.02 -4.02 6.57
CA ARG A 29 -2.80 -2.58 6.44
C ARG A 29 -1.32 -2.25 6.55
N PHE A 30 -0.93 -1.12 5.96
CA PHE A 30 0.40 -0.57 6.16
C PHE A 30 0.54 -0.09 7.62
N LEU A 31 1.62 -0.51 8.27
CA LEU A 31 2.05 0.10 9.52
C LEU A 31 2.80 1.39 9.20
N LEU A 32 2.45 2.48 9.87
CA LEU A 32 3.02 3.80 9.59
C LEU A 32 3.91 4.26 10.74
N GLU A 33 4.91 5.07 10.41
CA GLU A 33 5.71 5.76 11.41
C GLU A 33 4.83 6.65 12.29
N GLY A 34 5.00 6.51 13.62
CA GLY A 34 4.11 7.07 14.64
C GLY A 34 3.20 6.05 15.31
N ASP A 35 2.94 4.89 14.70
CA ASP A 35 2.16 3.82 15.35
C ASP A 35 2.99 3.07 16.41
N PRO A 36 2.44 2.73 17.59
CA PRO A 36 3.13 1.90 18.57
C PRO A 36 3.59 0.56 18.00
N ALA A 37 2.74 -0.09 17.19
CA ALA A 37 3.08 -1.34 16.51
C ALA A 37 4.25 -1.17 15.51
N PHE A 38 4.34 -0.03 14.81
CA PHE A 38 5.48 0.25 13.95
C PHE A 38 6.78 0.39 14.75
N MET A 39 6.73 1.00 15.94
CA MET A 39 7.90 1.13 16.82
C MET A 39 8.38 -0.23 17.35
N THR A 40 7.45 -1.10 17.77
CA THR A 40 7.77 -2.48 18.13
C THR A 40 8.41 -3.22 16.96
N LEU A 41 7.84 -3.11 15.75
CA LEU A 41 8.40 -3.73 14.55
C LEU A 41 9.81 -3.21 14.26
N LYS A 42 10.01 -1.89 14.32
CA LYS A 42 11.29 -1.22 14.06
C LYS A 42 12.41 -1.69 14.99
N GLN A 43 12.10 -2.01 16.25
CA GLN A 43 13.09 -2.51 17.21
C GLN A 43 13.47 -3.98 16.96
N HIS A 44 12.66 -4.72 16.21
CA HIS A 44 12.78 -6.17 16.04
C HIS A 44 12.60 -6.61 14.58
N VAL A 45 13.07 -5.81 13.61
CA VAL A 45 12.83 -6.04 12.17
C VAL A 45 13.27 -7.44 11.75
N ASP A 46 14.48 -7.86 12.10
CA ASP A 46 15.02 -9.17 11.73
C ASP A 46 14.17 -10.33 12.26
N PHE A 47 13.66 -10.19 13.49
CA PHE A 47 12.75 -11.17 14.08
C PHE A 47 11.45 -11.26 13.28
N TYR A 48 10.82 -10.14 12.97
CA TYR A 48 9.56 -10.15 12.23
C TYR A 48 9.74 -10.60 10.78
N GLN A 49 10.84 -10.24 10.12
CA GLN A 49 11.16 -10.74 8.79
C GLN A 49 11.31 -12.26 8.76
N ALA A 50 12.04 -12.83 9.72
CA ALA A 50 12.17 -14.28 9.86
C ALA A 50 10.82 -14.92 10.21
N PHE A 51 10.09 -14.36 11.18
CA PHE A 51 8.80 -14.86 11.63
C PHE A 51 7.77 -14.94 10.49
N PHE A 52 7.58 -13.86 9.72
CA PHE A 52 6.62 -13.85 8.63
C PHE A 52 7.03 -14.75 7.46
N ARG A 53 8.33 -14.83 7.17
CA ARG A 53 8.86 -15.68 6.11
C ARG A 53 8.74 -17.16 6.46
N GLU A 54 9.16 -17.55 7.66
CA GLU A 54 9.17 -18.95 8.10
C GLU A 54 7.77 -19.46 8.43
N SER A 55 6.91 -18.62 9.03
CA SER A 55 5.58 -19.05 9.47
C SER A 55 4.52 -18.97 8.37
N PHE A 56 4.62 -17.98 7.47
CA PHE A 56 3.56 -17.68 6.48
C PHE A 56 4.05 -17.60 5.03
N GLY A 57 5.37 -17.67 4.79
CA GLY A 57 5.93 -17.49 3.44
C GLY A 57 5.76 -16.07 2.91
N LEU A 58 5.57 -15.08 3.79
CA LEU A 58 5.39 -13.67 3.44
C LEU A 58 6.68 -12.88 3.69
N SER A 59 6.97 -11.93 2.81
CA SER A 59 8.10 -11.02 2.97
C SER A 59 7.64 -9.77 3.69
N LEU A 60 8.30 -9.42 4.79
CA LEU A 60 8.11 -8.13 5.44
C LEU A 60 9.05 -7.09 4.81
N GLU A 61 8.44 -6.12 4.14
CA GLU A 61 9.14 -4.95 3.61
C GLU A 61 9.07 -3.82 4.63
N TYR A 62 10.26 -3.35 5.03
CA TYR A 62 10.42 -2.29 6.02
C TYR A 62 11.06 -1.06 5.37
N HIS A 63 10.38 0.07 5.46
CA HIS A 63 10.86 1.38 5.07
C HIS A 63 10.88 2.32 6.29
N SER A 64 11.56 3.46 6.17
CA SER A 64 11.67 4.43 7.26
C SER A 64 10.34 4.99 7.74
N GLU A 65 9.33 5.07 6.85
CA GLU A 65 8.03 5.69 7.11
C GLU A 65 6.87 4.69 7.18
N TYR A 66 7.05 3.47 6.67
CA TYR A 66 5.99 2.46 6.65
C TYR A 66 6.55 1.05 6.51
N ALA A 67 5.74 0.06 6.88
CA ALA A 67 6.05 -1.36 6.71
C ALA A 67 4.80 -2.14 6.28
N PHE A 68 4.99 -3.20 5.50
CA PHE A 68 3.90 -4.02 4.97
C PHE A 68 4.35 -5.45 4.66
N LEU A 69 3.39 -6.37 4.54
CA LEU A 69 3.63 -7.72 4.07
C LEU A 69 3.38 -7.83 2.58
N GLN A 70 4.34 -8.43 1.88
CA GLN A 70 4.24 -8.76 0.47
C GLN A 70 4.15 -10.28 0.31
N SER A 71 3.13 -10.73 -0.43
CA SER A 71 3.06 -12.09 -0.92
C SER A 71 3.90 -12.24 -2.18
N GLY A 72 4.67 -13.32 -2.31
CA GLY A 72 5.44 -13.61 -3.54
C GLY A 72 4.61 -14.00 -4.77
N ARG A 73 3.30 -13.72 -4.80
CA ARG A 73 2.42 -13.96 -5.96
C ARG A 73 2.23 -12.66 -6.74
N ASP A 74 2.53 -12.72 -8.03
CA ASP A 74 2.42 -11.59 -8.94
C ASP A 74 0.95 -11.19 -9.18
N SER A 75 0.72 -9.88 -9.12
CA SER A 75 -0.55 -9.16 -9.32
C SER A 75 -1.58 -9.27 -8.18
N ASP A 76 -1.38 -8.47 -7.13
CA ASP A 76 -2.49 -8.07 -6.26
C ASP A 76 -3.43 -7.13 -7.05
N PRO A 77 -4.71 -7.49 -7.28
CA PRO A 77 -5.66 -6.63 -7.97
C PRO A 77 -5.78 -5.24 -7.32
N LEU A 78 -5.62 -5.14 -5.98
CA LEU A 78 -5.62 -3.84 -5.31
C LEU A 78 -4.46 -2.97 -5.76
N SER A 79 -3.26 -3.52 -5.84
CA SER A 79 -2.08 -2.77 -6.25
C SER A 79 -2.25 -2.20 -7.67
N ARG A 80 -2.86 -2.97 -8.57
CA ARG A 80 -3.22 -2.48 -9.91
C ARG A 80 -4.23 -1.33 -9.84
N ASP A 81 -5.33 -1.51 -9.14
CA ASP A 81 -6.39 -0.49 -9.04
C ASP A 81 -5.87 0.80 -8.41
N VAL A 82 -4.99 0.71 -7.39
CA VAL A 82 -4.32 1.87 -6.78
C VAL A 82 -3.42 2.57 -7.78
N CYS A 83 -2.67 1.82 -8.60
CA CYS A 83 -1.82 2.44 -9.62
C CYS A 83 -2.63 3.14 -10.72
N ILE A 84 -3.77 2.57 -11.13
CA ILE A 84 -4.69 3.21 -12.08
C ILE A 84 -5.26 4.49 -11.47
N PHE A 85 -5.80 4.38 -10.25
CA PHE A 85 -6.33 5.52 -9.50
C PHE A 85 -5.30 6.65 -9.38
N LEU A 86 -4.10 6.32 -8.91
CA LEU A 86 -3.02 7.30 -8.78
C LEU A 86 -2.63 7.86 -10.15
N GLY A 87 -2.41 7.02 -11.15
CA GLY A 87 -1.99 7.48 -12.48
C GLY A 87 -2.96 8.51 -13.09
N ILE A 88 -4.27 8.26 -12.99
CA ILE A 88 -5.29 9.18 -13.48
C ILE A 88 -5.33 10.45 -12.62
N LEU A 89 -5.36 10.32 -11.30
CA LEU A 89 -5.34 11.48 -10.40
C LEU A 89 -4.10 12.35 -10.64
N CYS A 90 -2.94 11.73 -10.83
CA CYS A 90 -1.69 12.42 -11.09
C CYS A 90 -1.77 13.26 -12.37
N TYR A 91 -2.32 12.67 -13.42
CA TYR A 91 -2.49 13.34 -14.71
C TYR A 91 -3.45 14.53 -14.62
N GLU A 92 -4.59 14.36 -13.95
CA GLU A 92 -5.58 15.43 -13.82
C GLU A 92 -5.03 16.59 -12.96
N LEU A 93 -4.31 16.30 -11.87
CA LEU A 93 -3.65 17.32 -11.05
C LEU A 93 -2.57 18.08 -11.83
N ASP A 94 -1.74 17.39 -12.62
CA ASP A 94 -0.71 18.00 -13.46
C ASP A 94 -1.34 18.90 -14.54
N ARG A 95 -2.46 18.48 -15.13
CA ARG A 95 -3.23 19.28 -16.11
C ARG A 95 -3.74 20.59 -15.51
N GLU A 96 -4.08 20.61 -14.23
CA GLU A 96 -4.49 21.82 -13.50
C GLU A 96 -3.29 22.65 -12.99
N GLY A 97 -2.06 22.19 -13.23
CA GLY A 97 -0.82 22.90 -12.89
C GLY A 97 -0.32 22.66 -11.46
N TYR A 98 -0.85 21.64 -10.76
CA TYR A 98 -0.39 21.29 -9.42
C TYR A 98 0.89 20.45 -9.45
N ASN A 99 1.78 20.69 -8.48
CA ASN A 99 2.92 19.80 -8.27
C ASN A 99 2.45 18.48 -7.64
N LEU A 100 2.54 17.41 -8.43
CA LEU A 100 2.09 16.08 -8.02
C LEU A 100 2.66 15.60 -6.69
N LEU A 101 3.98 15.66 -6.54
CA LEU A 101 4.65 15.09 -5.36
C LEU A 101 4.29 15.87 -4.11
N GLU A 102 4.10 17.18 -4.23
CA GLU A 102 3.63 18.02 -3.13
C GLU A 102 2.17 17.71 -2.76
N GLN A 103 1.30 17.50 -3.75
CA GLN A 103 -0.10 17.14 -3.49
C GLN A 103 -0.20 15.81 -2.76
N LEU A 104 0.51 14.78 -3.23
CA LEU A 104 0.50 13.47 -2.59
C LEU A 104 1.18 13.46 -1.21
N SER A 105 2.19 14.31 -0.98
CA SER A 105 2.98 14.24 0.26
C SER A 105 2.47 15.16 1.38
N PHE A 106 1.87 16.31 1.04
CA PHE A 106 1.63 17.38 2.02
C PHE A 106 0.23 17.97 1.99
N HIS A 107 -0.56 17.69 0.96
CA HIS A 107 -1.88 18.32 0.82
C HIS A 107 -3.01 17.39 1.24
N THR A 108 -4.11 18.04 1.57
CA THR A 108 -5.42 17.44 1.75
C THR A 108 -6.22 17.59 0.47
N LEU A 109 -6.94 16.53 0.09
CA LEU A 109 -7.78 16.47 -1.09
C LEU A 109 -9.23 16.31 -0.66
N GLU A 110 -10.13 16.97 -1.40
CA GLU A 110 -11.56 16.79 -1.23
C GLU A 110 -12.03 15.60 -2.08
N PHE A 111 -12.84 14.72 -1.50
CA PHE A 111 -13.43 13.60 -2.23
C PHE A 111 -14.22 14.09 -3.44
N GLU A 112 -15.05 15.13 -3.27
CA GLU A 112 -15.86 15.67 -4.35
C GLU A 112 -15.01 16.21 -5.51
N GLN A 113 -13.92 16.92 -5.21
CA GLN A 113 -13.01 17.42 -6.22
C GLN A 113 -12.39 16.28 -7.05
N VAL A 114 -11.91 15.22 -6.39
CA VAL A 114 -11.34 14.06 -7.09
C VAL A 114 -12.39 13.35 -7.94
N GLU A 115 -13.63 13.23 -7.45
CA GLU A 115 -14.72 12.63 -8.22
C GLU A 115 -15.04 13.45 -9.48
N GLN A 116 -15.10 14.77 -9.38
CA GLN A 116 -15.31 15.65 -10.53
C GLN A 116 -14.17 15.52 -11.56
N MET A 117 -12.92 15.45 -11.11
CA MET A 117 -11.77 15.19 -11.99
C MET A 117 -11.93 13.86 -12.74
N PHE A 118 -12.38 12.81 -12.05
CA PHE A 118 -12.53 11.48 -12.63
C PHE A 118 -13.71 11.38 -13.60
N GLU A 119 -14.78 12.15 -13.36
CA GLU A 119 -15.90 12.25 -14.29
C GLU A 119 -15.53 12.99 -15.58
N MET A 120 -14.67 14.01 -15.48
CA MET A 120 -14.20 14.79 -16.63
C MET A 120 -12.88 14.28 -17.23
N SER A 121 -12.35 13.17 -16.73
CA SER A 121 -11.03 12.68 -17.13
C SER A 121 -11.02 12.19 -18.57
N SER A 122 -9.91 12.45 -19.27
CA SER A 122 -9.64 11.87 -20.59
C SER A 122 -9.43 10.35 -20.55
N PHE A 123 -9.23 9.77 -19.35
CA PHE A 123 -9.04 8.34 -19.12
C PHE A 123 -10.29 7.64 -18.62
N ARG A 124 -11.48 8.20 -18.90
CA ARG A 124 -12.76 7.65 -18.45
C ARG A 124 -12.96 6.19 -18.82
N GLU A 125 -12.56 5.78 -20.02
CA GLU A 125 -12.65 4.39 -20.47
C GLU A 125 -11.84 3.42 -19.59
N VAL A 126 -10.69 3.87 -19.06
CA VAL A 126 -9.85 3.08 -18.15
C VAL A 126 -10.54 2.94 -16.79
N LEU A 127 -11.19 4.01 -16.30
CA LEU A 127 -11.99 3.96 -15.07
C LEU A 127 -13.14 2.97 -15.24
N ASP A 128 -13.90 3.08 -16.32
CA ASP A 128 -15.06 2.23 -16.61
C ASP A 128 -14.66 0.75 -16.75
N ALA A 129 -13.48 0.46 -17.30
CA ALA A 129 -12.92 -0.90 -17.39
C ALA A 129 -12.40 -1.45 -16.04
N THR A 130 -12.23 -0.60 -15.03
CA THR A 130 -11.68 -0.98 -13.72
C THR A 130 -12.83 -1.15 -12.73
N THR A 131 -13.18 -2.40 -12.39
CA THR A 131 -14.37 -2.73 -11.57
C THR A 131 -14.51 -1.93 -10.28
N ASN A 132 -13.39 -1.64 -9.60
CA ASN A 132 -13.41 -0.87 -8.33
C ASN A 132 -13.45 0.65 -8.52
N LEU A 133 -13.36 1.16 -9.76
CA LEU A 133 -13.31 2.60 -10.08
C LEU A 133 -14.37 3.07 -11.09
N GLN A 134 -15.10 2.13 -11.71
CA GLN A 134 -16.03 2.36 -12.83
C GLN A 134 -17.13 3.40 -12.55
N ASP A 135 -17.58 3.51 -11.31
CA ASP A 135 -18.68 4.39 -10.92
C ASP A 135 -18.45 5.01 -9.54
N ALA A 136 -19.23 6.03 -9.20
CA ALA A 136 -19.09 6.75 -7.94
C ALA A 136 -19.25 5.85 -6.71
N GLN A 137 -20.11 4.83 -6.78
CA GLN A 137 -20.32 3.91 -5.66
C GLN A 137 -19.13 2.95 -5.51
N ALA A 138 -18.56 2.45 -6.61
CA ALA A 138 -17.35 1.67 -6.64
C ALA A 138 -16.17 2.47 -6.06
N ARG A 139 -15.99 3.72 -6.48
CA ARG A 139 -14.94 4.62 -5.96
C ARG A 139 -15.12 4.95 -4.48
N ARG A 140 -16.35 5.16 -4.01
CA ARG A 140 -16.62 5.31 -2.57
C ARG A 140 -16.16 4.10 -1.76
N ASN A 141 -16.43 2.90 -2.26
CA ASN A 141 -15.94 1.66 -1.65
C ASN A 141 -14.41 1.53 -1.75
N PHE A 142 -13.83 1.99 -2.85
CA PHE A 142 -12.39 2.04 -3.03
C PHE A 142 -11.71 2.96 -2.01
N TYR A 143 -12.19 4.19 -1.79
CA TYR A 143 -11.67 5.07 -0.73
C TYR A 143 -11.78 4.43 0.66
N ASN A 144 -12.89 3.74 0.96
CA ASN A 144 -13.02 3.00 2.22
C ASN A 144 -11.91 1.93 2.36
N ARG A 145 -11.59 1.25 1.26
CA ARG A 145 -10.53 0.24 1.22
C ARG A 145 -9.15 0.87 1.39
N LEU A 146 -8.86 1.98 0.71
CA LEU A 146 -7.60 2.73 0.88
C LEU A 146 -7.41 3.17 2.34
N HIS A 147 -8.47 3.67 2.96
CA HIS A 147 -8.45 4.09 4.36
C HIS A 147 -8.16 2.91 5.30
N ARG A 148 -8.89 1.79 5.14
CA ARG A 148 -8.65 0.58 5.95
C ARG A 148 -7.24 0.05 5.79
N ARG A 149 -6.69 0.14 4.58
CA ARG A 149 -5.31 -0.27 4.27
C ARG A 149 -4.26 0.76 4.69
N ARG A 150 -4.65 1.91 5.26
CA ARG A 150 -3.75 2.99 5.68
C ARG A 150 -2.93 3.58 4.53
N ILE A 151 -3.49 3.59 3.32
CA ILE A 151 -2.93 4.26 2.14
C ILE A 151 -3.36 5.74 2.11
N ILE A 152 -4.57 6.00 2.58
CA ILE A 152 -5.07 7.34 2.87
C ILE A 152 -5.51 7.42 4.34
N GLU A 153 -5.57 8.64 4.84
CA GLU A 153 -6.18 8.99 6.12
C GLU A 153 -7.35 9.95 5.85
N ARG A 154 -8.51 9.66 6.45
CA ARG A 154 -9.67 10.56 6.41
C ARG A 154 -9.56 11.53 7.55
N LEU A 155 -9.59 12.82 7.22
CA LEU A 155 -9.55 13.88 8.22
C LEU A 155 -10.98 14.26 8.64
N ASP A 156 -11.92 14.23 7.69
CA ASP A 156 -13.36 14.33 7.92
C ASP A 156 -14.15 13.58 6.82
N ASP A 157 -15.45 13.86 6.71
CA ASP A 157 -16.34 13.23 5.73
C ASP A 157 -16.08 13.68 4.27
N GLN A 158 -15.41 14.81 4.07
CA GLN A 158 -15.15 15.44 2.78
C GLN A 158 -13.68 15.39 2.38
N ILE A 159 -12.77 15.30 3.33
CA ILE A 159 -11.34 15.51 3.14
C ILE A 159 -10.52 14.28 3.54
N PHE A 160 -9.54 13.97 2.72
CA PHE A 160 -8.52 12.97 3.00
C PHE A 160 -7.12 13.46 2.67
N ARG A 161 -6.11 12.73 3.13
CA ARG A 161 -4.72 12.88 2.68
C ARG A 161 -4.10 11.52 2.43
N PHE A 162 -3.07 11.46 1.59
CA PHE A 162 -2.28 10.24 1.46
C PHE A 162 -1.36 10.06 2.65
N THR A 163 -1.12 8.81 3.02
CA THR A 163 -0.06 8.44 3.95
C THR A 163 1.21 8.14 3.16
N PRO A 164 2.39 8.03 3.80
CA PRO A 164 3.62 7.63 3.12
C PRO A 164 3.54 6.29 2.34
N ALA A 165 2.56 5.43 2.66
CA ALA A 165 2.34 4.17 1.95
C ALA A 165 2.02 4.34 0.46
N HIS A 166 1.59 5.52 0.01
CA HIS A 166 1.39 5.78 -1.43
C HIS A 166 2.70 5.59 -2.24
N LYS A 167 3.87 5.78 -1.61
CA LYS A 167 5.19 5.66 -2.25
C LYS A 167 5.43 4.25 -2.79
N TYR A 168 4.94 3.21 -2.09
CA TYR A 168 5.01 1.83 -2.56
C TYR A 168 4.38 1.66 -3.96
N PHE A 169 3.22 2.28 -4.18
CA PHE A 169 2.52 2.15 -5.47
C PHE A 169 3.21 2.96 -6.58
N LEU A 170 3.84 4.10 -6.25
CA LEU A 170 4.66 4.84 -7.21
C LEU A 170 5.90 4.03 -7.61
N GLU A 171 6.56 3.38 -6.66
CA GLU A 171 7.70 2.49 -6.92
C GLU A 171 7.29 1.27 -7.74
N PHE A 172 6.16 0.66 -7.41
CA PHE A 172 5.58 -0.44 -8.16
C PHE A 172 5.26 -0.03 -9.61
N ALA A 173 4.62 1.12 -9.84
CA ALA A 173 4.36 1.62 -11.19
C ALA A 173 5.66 1.84 -11.98
N ARG A 174 6.70 2.39 -11.33
CA ARG A 174 8.02 2.58 -11.95
C ARG A 174 8.71 1.25 -12.28
N SER A 175 8.58 0.22 -11.44
CA SER A 175 9.18 -1.08 -11.69
C SER A 175 8.52 -1.77 -12.89
N VAL A 176 7.19 -1.70 -12.99
CA VAL A 176 6.42 -2.20 -14.14
C VAL A 176 6.80 -1.47 -15.43
N ALA A 177 6.88 -0.14 -15.40
CA ALA A 177 7.26 0.64 -16.59
C ALA A 177 8.67 0.27 -17.10
N ARG A 178 9.64 0.12 -16.20
CA ARG A 178 11.00 -0.33 -16.55
C ARG A 178 11.05 -1.75 -17.07
N TYR A 179 10.26 -2.64 -16.50
CA TYR A 179 10.16 -4.02 -16.96
C TYR A 179 9.64 -4.09 -18.40
N ASN A 180 8.56 -3.35 -18.70
CA ASN A 180 7.99 -3.29 -20.05
C ASN A 180 8.95 -2.68 -21.07
N GLN A 181 9.73 -1.66 -20.68
CA GLN A 181 10.75 -1.08 -21.55
C GLN A 181 11.82 -2.10 -21.94
N ARG A 182 12.30 -2.90 -20.98
CA ARG A 182 13.29 -3.96 -21.28
C ARG A 182 12.74 -5.03 -22.21
N LEU A 183 11.48 -5.42 -22.03
CA LEU A 183 10.84 -6.38 -22.95
C LEU A 183 10.76 -5.83 -24.37
N ALA A 184 10.42 -4.54 -24.53
CA ALA A 184 10.39 -3.91 -25.85
C ALA A 184 11.79 -3.84 -26.49
N GLU A 185 12.84 -3.59 -25.70
CA GLU A 185 14.24 -3.61 -26.16
C GLU A 185 14.75 -5.02 -26.52
N GLU A 186 14.18 -6.09 -25.94
CA GLU A 186 14.52 -7.49 -26.25
C GLU A 186 13.75 -8.04 -27.47
N GLU A 187 12.66 -7.40 -27.87
CA GLU A 187 11.85 -7.75 -29.05
C GLU A 187 12.30 -7.04 -30.34
N GLU A 188 13.21 -6.06 -30.26
CA GLU A 188 13.87 -5.37 -31.39
C GLU A 188 15.22 -5.99 -31.79
#